data_AF-A0A964VJQ0-F1
#
_entry.id   AF-A0A964VJQ0-F1
#
_cell.length_a   1.000
_cell.length_b   1.000
_cell.length_c   1.000
_cell.angle_alpha   90.00
_cell.angle_beta   90.00
_cell.angle_gamma   90.00
#
_symmetry.space_group_name_H-M   'P 1'
#
loop_
_entity.id
_entity.type
_entity.pdbx_description
1 polymer ?
#
loop_
_entity_poly.entity_id
_entity_poly.type
_entity_poly.pdbx_seq_one_letter_code
_entity_poly.pdbx_strand_id
1 'polypeptide(L)'
;MERTEEQTDVQHERLAQIVECCLESEPAYKLFDMLGAISKLDVDAKLHYMDLVRESGVYSEEEVQAIGRLILTGTAQYFKHMIDKVREEQVRREIDEMMLA
;
A
#
# COMPACT_ATOMS: atom_id res chain seq x y z
N MET A 1 -23.04 9.53 -19.31
CA MET A 1 -21.95 9.79 -18.34
C MET A 1 -21.92 8.76 -17.20
N GLU A 2 -22.81 7.76 -17.18
CA GLU A 2 -22.92 6.75 -16.09
C GLU A 2 -21.78 5.72 -15.96
N ARG A 3 -21.09 5.34 -17.06
CA ARG A 3 -20.05 4.28 -16.98
C ARG A 3 -18.81 4.65 -16.17
N THR A 4 -18.55 5.95 -15.98
CA THR A 4 -17.35 6.44 -15.29
C THR A 4 -17.51 6.41 -13.77
N GLU A 5 -18.76 6.50 -13.28
CA GLU A 5 -19.11 6.49 -11.86
C GLU A 5 -19.11 5.05 -11.30
N GLU A 6 -19.71 4.08 -12.02
CA GLU A 6 -19.66 2.67 -11.63
C GLU A 6 -18.22 2.10 -11.62
N GLN A 7 -17.37 2.58 -12.53
CA GLN A 7 -15.99 2.12 -12.64
C GLN A 7 -15.08 2.70 -11.55
N THR A 8 -15.42 3.87 -11.02
CA THR A 8 -14.69 4.48 -9.88
C THR A 8 -15.11 3.85 -8.55
N ASP A 9 -16.37 3.44 -8.41
CA ASP A 9 -16.87 2.76 -7.20
C ASP A 9 -16.20 1.39 -7.00
N VAL A 10 -16.10 0.58 -8.07
CA VAL A 10 -15.40 -0.72 -8.02
C VAL A 10 -13.90 -0.56 -7.74
N GLN A 11 -13.29 0.54 -8.20
CA GLN A 11 -11.90 0.84 -7.87
C GLN A 11 -11.76 1.19 -6.38
N HIS A 12 -12.65 2.03 -5.84
CA HIS A 12 -12.63 2.39 -4.42
C HIS A 12 -12.85 1.17 -3.51
N GLU A 13 -13.75 0.25 -3.85
CA GLU A 13 -13.94 -0.99 -3.08
C GLU A 13 -12.67 -1.86 -3.04
N ARG A 14 -11.99 -2.03 -4.19
CA ARG A 14 -10.73 -2.79 -4.22
C ARG A 14 -9.63 -2.13 -3.40
N LEU A 15 -9.61 -0.80 -3.39
CA LEU A 15 -8.67 -0.06 -2.54
C LEU A 15 -9.01 -0.22 -1.07
N ALA A 16 -10.29 -0.20 -0.70
CA ALA A 16 -10.73 -0.46 0.66
C ALA A 16 -10.29 -1.84 1.14
N GLN A 17 -10.43 -2.89 0.32
CA GLN A 17 -9.98 -4.24 0.65
C GLN A 17 -8.46 -4.30 0.91
N ILE A 18 -7.64 -3.63 0.09
CA ILE A 18 -6.19 -3.58 0.31
C ILE A 18 -5.87 -2.88 1.64
N VAL A 19 -6.57 -1.79 1.94
CA VAL A 19 -6.40 -1.05 3.19
C VAL A 19 -6.79 -1.92 4.38
N GLU A 20 -7.94 -2.61 4.33
CA GLU A 20 -8.39 -3.55 5.35
C GLU A 20 -7.37 -4.67 5.60
N CYS A 21 -6.91 -5.34 4.54
CA CYS A 21 -5.87 -6.37 4.67
C CYS A 21 -4.58 -5.85 5.33
N CYS A 22 -4.21 -4.59 5.08
CA CYS A 22 -3.03 -3.98 5.71
C CYS A 22 -3.27 -3.63 7.18
N LEU A 23 -4.49 -3.26 7.57
CA LEU A 23 -4.84 -2.99 8.97
C LEU A 23 -4.93 -4.28 9.79
N GLU A 24 -5.34 -5.38 9.18
CA GLU A 24 -5.44 -6.70 9.82
C GLU A 24 -4.11 -7.47 9.91
N SER A 25 -3.10 -7.07 9.14
CA SER A 25 -1.82 -7.78 9.03
C SER A 25 -0.62 -6.85 9.18
N GLU A 26 0.06 -6.93 10.33
CA GLU A 26 1.29 -6.17 10.60
C GLU A 26 2.39 -6.41 9.54
N PRO A 27 2.65 -7.65 9.05
CA PRO A 27 3.59 -7.86 7.95
C PRO A 27 3.20 -7.13 6.65
N ALA A 28 1.90 -7.10 6.31
CA ALA A 28 1.42 -6.41 5.11
C ALA A 28 1.61 -4.88 5.25
N TYR A 29 1.32 -4.33 6.43
CA TYR A 29 1.58 -2.93 6.74
C TYR A 29 3.07 -2.57 6.61
N LYS A 30 3.96 -3.40 7.16
CA LYS A 30 5.42 -3.20 7.06
C LYS A 30 5.94 -3.30 5.63
N LEU A 31 5.36 -4.19 4.82
CA LEU A 31 5.69 -4.28 3.40
C LEU A 31 5.35 -2.97 2.69
N PHE A 32 4.14 -2.44 2.86
CA PHE A 32 3.74 -1.16 2.25
C PHE A 32 4.57 0.03 2.75
N ASP A 33 4.96 0.04 4.02
CA ASP A 33 5.87 1.05 4.56
C ASP A 33 7.24 1.00 3.86
N MET A 34 7.82 -0.20 3.73
CA MET A 34 9.09 -0.41 3.05
C MET A 34 9.02 -0.02 1.56
N LEU A 35 8.00 -0.49 0.84
CA LEU A 35 7.80 -0.16 -0.57
C LEU A 35 7.56 1.34 -0.77
N GLY A 36 6.83 1.98 0.16
CA GLY A 36 6.63 3.42 0.18
C GLY A 36 7.95 4.18 0.36
N ALA A 37 8.81 3.76 1.29
CA ALA A 37 10.12 4.35 1.49
C ALA A 37 11.02 4.20 0.24
N ILE A 38 11.06 3.02 -0.38
CA ILE A 38 11.84 2.77 -1.59
C ILE A 38 11.32 3.60 -2.78
N SER A 39 10.00 3.79 -2.87
CA SER A 39 9.40 4.60 -3.93
C SER A 39 9.81 6.08 -3.90
N LYS A 40 10.38 6.57 -2.78
CA LYS A 40 10.93 7.93 -2.66
C LYS A 40 12.39 8.06 -3.06
N LEU A 41 13.09 6.94 -3.26
CA LEU A 41 14.49 6.94 -3.68
C LEU A 41 14.64 7.38 -5.15
N ASP A 42 15.86 7.68 -5.56
CA ASP A 42 16.19 7.92 -6.96
C ASP A 42 15.96 6.65 -7.82
N VAL A 43 15.96 6.84 -9.14
CA VAL A 43 15.66 5.77 -10.08
C VAL A 43 16.70 4.66 -10.02
N ASP A 44 17.98 4.98 -9.83
CA ASP A 44 19.05 3.97 -9.79
C ASP A 44 18.91 3.08 -8.56
N ALA A 45 18.62 3.67 -7.39
CA ALA A 45 18.35 2.94 -6.16
C ALA A 45 17.10 2.05 -6.27
N LYS A 46 16.05 2.53 -6.94
CA LYS A 46 14.83 1.73 -7.20
C LYS A 46 15.11 0.53 -8.09
N LEU A 47 15.88 0.72 -9.16
CA LEU A 47 16.26 -0.36 -10.08
C LEU A 47 17.14 -1.38 -9.37
N HIS A 48 18.12 -0.92 -8.58
CA HIS A 48 18.96 -1.81 -7.78
C HIS A 48 18.14 -2.66 -6.81
N TYR A 49 17.16 -2.06 -6.12
CA TYR A 49 16.24 -2.83 -5.28
C TYR A 49 15.45 -3.88 -6.07
N MET A 50 14.98 -3.53 -7.26
CA MET A 50 14.25 -4.49 -8.11
C MET A 50 15.11 -5.66 -8.58
N ASP A 51 16.40 -5.43 -8.83
CA ASP A 51 17.35 -6.50 -9.13
C ASP A 51 17.51 -7.44 -7.93
N LEU A 52 17.67 -6.89 -6.72
CA LEU A 52 17.73 -7.69 -5.49
C LEU A 52 16.46 -8.54 -5.26
N VAL A 53 15.28 -7.95 -5.51
CA VAL A 53 14.00 -8.65 -5.40
C VAL A 53 13.93 -9.81 -6.40
N ARG A 54 14.36 -9.59 -7.65
CA ARG A 54 14.38 -10.63 -8.67
C ARG A 54 15.38 -11.74 -8.35
N GLU A 55 16.58 -11.38 -7.90
CA GLU A 55 17.64 -12.32 -7.52
C GLU A 55 17.30 -13.15 -6.28
N SER A 56 16.43 -12.65 -5.40
CA SER A 56 16.00 -13.37 -4.20
C SER A 56 15.31 -14.70 -4.49
N GLY A 57 14.65 -14.83 -5.65
CA GLY A 57 13.85 -16.00 -6.02
C GLY A 57 12.63 -16.26 -5.12
N VAL A 58 12.32 -15.33 -4.20
CA VAL A 58 11.18 -15.45 -3.25
C VAL A 58 9.85 -15.14 -3.93
N TYR A 59 9.88 -14.25 -4.91
CA TYR A 59 8.71 -13.75 -5.63
C TYR A 59 8.64 -14.36 -7.02
N SER A 60 7.43 -14.71 -7.45
CA SER A 60 7.16 -15.02 -8.85
C SER A 60 7.37 -13.80 -9.74
N GLU A 61 7.58 -14.01 -11.04
CA GLU A 61 7.78 -12.91 -11.99
C GLU A 61 6.59 -11.92 -12.01
N GLU A 62 5.36 -12.41 -11.82
CA GLU A 62 4.17 -11.56 -11.73
C GLU A 62 4.21 -10.65 -10.49
N GLU A 63 4.65 -11.19 -9.35
CA GLU A 63 4.81 -10.44 -8.10
C GLU A 63 5.96 -9.43 -8.21
N VAL A 64 7.09 -9.81 -8.80
CA VAL A 64 8.21 -8.90 -9.08
C VAL A 64 7.74 -7.71 -9.94
N GLN A 65 6.95 -7.96 -10.97
CA GLN A 65 6.39 -6.91 -11.81
C GLN A 65 5.39 -6.02 -11.05
N ALA A 66 4.58 -6.60 -10.17
CA ALA A 66 3.66 -5.83 -9.32
C ALA A 66 4.40 -4.92 -8.34
N ILE A 67 5.42 -5.45 -7.66
CA ILE A 67 6.31 -4.68 -6.77
C ILE A 67 7.00 -3.55 -7.55
N GLY A 68 7.52 -3.85 -8.74
CA GLY A 68 8.15 -2.87 -9.61
C GLY A 68 7.20 -1.73 -9.99
N ARG A 69 5.95 -2.03 -10.35
CA ARG A 69 4.94 -0.99 -10.61
C ARG A 69 4.73 -0.13 -9.36
N LEU A 70 4.48 -0.74 -8.20
CA LEU A 70 4.22 -0.02 -6.95
C LEU A 70 5.33 0.96 -6.57
N ILE A 71 6.60 0.57 -6.77
CA ILE A 71 7.77 1.40 -6.47
C ILE A 71 7.99 2.49 -7.52
N LEU A 72 7.97 2.13 -8.81
CA LEU A 72 8.34 3.03 -9.89
C LEU A 72 7.28 4.11 -10.14
N THR A 73 6.00 3.80 -9.96
CA THR A 73 4.92 4.78 -10.13
C THR A 73 4.67 5.62 -8.88
N GLY A 74 5.32 5.31 -7.75
CA GLY A 74 5.05 5.94 -6.46
C GLY A 74 3.71 5.54 -5.83
N THR A 75 3.00 4.56 -6.41
CA THR A 75 1.69 4.13 -5.93
C THR A 75 1.78 3.49 -4.53
N ALA A 76 2.90 2.85 -4.19
CA ALA A 76 3.15 2.35 -2.83
C ALA A 76 3.01 3.46 -1.77
N GLN A 77 3.58 4.65 -2.03
CA GLN A 77 3.50 5.78 -1.12
C GLN A 77 2.07 6.31 -0.99
N TYR A 78 1.31 6.32 -2.08
CA TYR A 78 -0.08 6.72 -2.05
C TYR A 78 -0.93 5.78 -1.17
N PHE A 79 -0.78 4.46 -1.37
CA PHE A 79 -1.47 3.49 -0.53
C PHE A 79 -1.09 3.59 0.93
N LYS A 80 0.21 3.74 1.21
CA LYS A 80 0.71 3.92 2.57
C LYS A 80 0.05 5.11 3.27
N HIS A 81 -0.04 6.25 2.58
CA HIS A 81 -0.70 7.45 3.12
C HIS A 81 -2.18 7.23 3.43
N MET A 82 -2.91 6.48 2.59
CA MET A 82 -4.31 6.16 2.86
C MET A 82 -4.46 5.22 4.06
N ILE A 83 -3.63 4.17 4.12
CA ILE A 83 -3.65 3.22 5.24
C ILE A 83 -3.35 3.95 6.56
N ASP A 84 -2.37 4.86 6.56
CA ASP A 84 -2.01 5.62 7.75
C ASP A 84 -3.15 6.52 8.23
N LYS A 85 -3.84 7.21 7.32
CA LYS A 85 -5.03 8.00 7.68
C LYS A 85 -6.13 7.16 8.33
N VAL A 86 -6.46 6.01 7.74
CA VAL A 86 -7.52 5.15 8.28
C VAL A 86 -7.12 4.60 9.65
N ARG A 87 -5.84 4.22 9.81
CA ARG A 87 -5.30 3.78 11.09
C ARG A 87 -5.38 4.87 12.16
N GLU A 88 -4.96 6.10 11.83
CA GLU A 88 -5.04 7.24 12.75
C GLU A 88 -6.49 7.51 13.19
N GLU A 89 -7.44 7.41 12.26
CA GLU A 89 -8.87 7.57 12.57
C GLU A 89 -9.40 6.45 13.48
N GLN A 90 -9.02 5.19 13.26
CA GLN A 90 -9.39 4.06 14.12
C GLN A 90 -8.86 4.26 15.54
N VAL A 91 -7.56 4.55 15.67
CA VAL A 91 -6.93 4.79 16.98
C VAL A 91 -7.60 5.95 17.70
N ARG A 92 -7.93 7.04 17.00
CA ARG A 92 -8.63 8.18 17.62
C ARG A 92 -10.02 7.78 18.13
N ARG A 93 -10.79 7.00 17.36
CA ARG A 93 -12.11 6.50 17.80
C ARG A 93 -11.98 5.59 19.02
N GLU A 94 -11.01 4.68 19.03
CA GLU A 94 -10.77 3.78 20.18
C GLU A 94 -10.42 4.59 21.44
N ILE A 95 -9.59 5.62 21.32
CA ILE A 95 -9.27 6.53 22.45
C ILE A 95 -10.53 7.27 22.93
N ASP A 96 -11.33 7.82 22.01
CA ASP A 96 -12.55 8.55 22.36
C ASP A 96 -13.56 7.63 23.08
N GLU A 97 -13.71 6.37 22.62
CA GLU A 97 -14.55 5.36 23.28
C GLU A 97 -14.05 5.03 24.69
N MET A 98 -12.74 4.89 24.87
CA MET A 98 -12.14 4.66 26.21
C MET A 98 -12.30 5.85 27.16
N MET A 99 -12.37 7.08 26.64
CA MET A 99 -12.53 8.30 27.43
C MET A 99 -13.99 8.62 27.78
N LEU A 100 -14.94 8.05 27.03
CA LEU A 100 -16.38 8.19 27.24
C LEU A 100 -17.00 7.04 28.07
N ALA A 101 -16.25 5.95 28.27
CA ALA A 101 -16.60 4.80 29.13
C ALA A 101 -16.16 5.03 30.59
#